data_AF-I6M9Q7-F1
#
_entry.id   AF-I6M9Q7-F1
#
_cell.length_a   1.000
_cell.length_b   1.000
_cell.length_c   1.000
_cell.angle_alpha   90.00
_cell.angle_beta   90.00
_cell.angle_gamma   90.00
#
_symmetry.space_group_name_H-M   'P 1'
#
loop_
_entity.id
_entity.type
_entity.pdbx_description
1 polymer ?
#
loop_
_entity_poly.entity_id
_entity_poly.type
_entity_poly.pdbx_seq_one_letter_code
_entity_poly.pdbx_strand_id
1 'polypeptide(L)'
;QCKACHWGKDHRDWEAYDISIHGVVYQVNKWNPQEFDFSKKLSDADYVGPTCQYCHLRGGHHNVQRLSTVYTSMGMSNADRGAPLWKEKRDTWVSVCDDCHSPRSARENLQAMDEACKDAGLKYTETFKVAENLMLDGMGEPMPKDLAPDWSGQHIWSLKIGAYHDGPKYGGQTGESGEFRMSNCSDIERVCFESVGYWMTYIMKGMAHGSWNDATYCDGSFGMDRWLVKA
;
A
#
# COMPACT_ATOMS: atom_id res chain seq x y z
N GLN A 1 16.44 -2.79 -11.49
CA GLN A 1 16.23 -1.36 -11.76
C GLN A 1 15.28 -0.74 -10.75
N CYS A 2 14.02 -1.17 -10.71
CA CYS A 2 12.98 -0.59 -9.85
C CYS A 2 13.37 -0.52 -8.36
N LYS A 3 14.06 -1.55 -7.84
CA LYS A 3 14.45 -1.70 -6.44
C LYS A 3 15.28 -0.57 -5.82
N ALA A 4 15.90 0.29 -6.64
CA ALA A 4 16.66 1.43 -6.09
C ALA A 4 15.74 2.44 -5.40
N CYS A 5 14.48 2.53 -5.84
CA CYS A 5 13.47 3.45 -5.29
C CYS A 5 12.26 2.70 -4.73
N HIS A 6 11.81 1.64 -5.41
CA HIS A 6 10.63 0.87 -5.04
C HIS A 6 10.97 -0.22 -4.01
N TRP A 7 11.36 0.21 -2.80
CA TRP A 7 11.72 -0.65 -1.68
C TRP A 7 11.51 0.09 -0.34
N GLY A 8 11.69 -0.59 0.79
CA GLY A 8 11.83 0.07 2.09
C GLY A 8 10.52 0.21 2.86
N LYS A 9 10.40 1.31 3.61
CA LYS A 9 9.54 1.34 4.81
C LYS A 9 8.06 1.54 4.50
N ASP A 10 7.71 2.22 3.44
CA ASP A 10 6.35 2.65 3.08
C ASP A 10 5.88 2.03 1.76
N HIS A 11 6.78 1.40 1.00
CA HIS A 11 6.46 0.67 -0.22
C HIS A 11 7.43 -0.49 -0.48
N ARG A 12 7.19 -1.64 0.18
CA ARG A 12 7.89 -2.92 -0.09
C ARG A 12 7.49 -3.54 -1.44
N ASP A 13 7.69 -2.80 -2.52
CA ASP A 13 7.39 -3.24 -3.88
C ASP A 13 8.41 -4.32 -4.32
N TRP A 14 9.70 -4.00 -4.21
CA TRP A 14 10.77 -4.92 -4.54
C TRP A 14 10.79 -6.12 -3.61
N GLU A 15 10.74 -5.91 -2.30
CA GLU A 15 10.81 -7.01 -1.32
C GLU A 15 9.66 -8.00 -1.52
N ALA A 16 8.44 -7.50 -1.73
CA ALA A 16 7.28 -8.36 -1.98
C ALA A 16 7.40 -9.13 -3.29
N TYR A 17 7.94 -8.53 -4.35
CA TYR A 17 8.21 -9.26 -5.59
C TYR A 17 9.33 -10.27 -5.41
N ASP A 18 10.47 -9.86 -4.85
CA ASP A 18 11.72 -10.62 -4.79
C ASP A 18 11.56 -11.90 -3.96
N ILE A 19 10.78 -11.86 -2.88
CA ILE A 19 10.52 -13.02 -2.03
C ILE A 19 9.31 -13.86 -2.47
N SER A 20 8.49 -13.36 -3.41
CA SER A 20 7.37 -14.15 -3.93
C SER A 20 7.85 -15.25 -4.87
N ILE A 21 6.94 -16.14 -5.27
CA ILE A 21 7.25 -17.18 -6.26
C ILE A 21 7.72 -16.55 -7.58
N HIS A 22 7.18 -15.41 -8.00
CA HIS A 22 7.66 -14.70 -9.19
C HIS A 22 9.12 -14.23 -9.02
N GLY A 23 9.45 -13.66 -7.87
CA GLY A 23 10.83 -13.25 -7.54
C GLY A 23 11.79 -14.43 -7.45
N VAL A 24 11.37 -15.54 -6.85
CA VAL A 24 12.18 -16.77 -6.78
C VAL A 24 12.46 -17.32 -8.18
N VAL A 25 11.43 -17.43 -9.04
CA VAL A 25 11.60 -17.83 -10.44
C VAL A 25 12.57 -16.90 -11.17
N TYR A 26 12.44 -15.59 -10.96
CA TYR A 26 13.35 -14.60 -11.53
C TYR A 26 14.78 -14.77 -11.00
N GLN A 27 15.00 -14.86 -9.69
CA GLN A 27 16.32 -14.96 -9.10
C GLN A 27 17.08 -16.20 -9.58
N VAL A 28 16.40 -17.34 -9.68
CA VAL A 28 16.97 -18.62 -10.10
C VAL A 28 17.31 -18.61 -11.60
N ASN A 29 16.48 -17.97 -12.44
CA ASN A 29 16.57 -18.12 -13.89
C ASN A 29 17.07 -16.88 -14.65
N LYS A 30 17.18 -15.70 -14.03
CA LYS A 30 17.53 -14.44 -14.73
C LYS A 30 18.86 -14.45 -15.50
N TRP A 31 19.76 -15.39 -15.25
CA TRP A 31 21.03 -15.52 -15.99
C TRP A 31 21.00 -16.59 -17.07
N ASN A 32 19.88 -17.32 -17.20
CA ASN A 32 19.64 -18.30 -18.25
C ASN A 32 18.90 -17.62 -19.42
N PRO A 33 19.54 -17.40 -20.58
CA PRO A 33 18.91 -16.74 -21.71
C PRO A 33 17.74 -17.52 -22.33
N GLN A 34 17.63 -18.83 -22.06
CA GLN A 34 16.48 -19.63 -22.49
C GLN A 34 15.21 -19.32 -21.68
N GLU A 35 15.37 -18.83 -20.45
CA GLU A 35 14.27 -18.51 -19.52
C GLU A 35 13.99 -17.00 -19.48
N PHE A 36 15.06 -16.20 -19.59
CA PHE A 36 15.02 -14.74 -19.58
C PHE A 36 15.98 -14.15 -20.64
N ASP A 37 15.47 -13.93 -21.85
CA ASP A 37 16.20 -13.21 -22.90
C ASP A 37 15.94 -11.70 -22.82
N PHE A 38 16.81 -10.98 -22.10
CA PHE A 38 16.70 -9.53 -21.97
C PHE A 38 17.10 -8.73 -23.22
N SER A 39 17.51 -9.39 -24.31
CA SER A 39 17.72 -8.71 -25.60
C SER A 39 16.40 -8.42 -26.33
N LYS A 40 15.33 -9.17 -26.01
CA LYS A 40 14.00 -8.97 -26.58
C LYS A 40 13.35 -7.69 -26.07
N LYS A 41 12.55 -7.06 -26.93
CA LYS A 41 11.66 -5.97 -26.52
C LYS A 41 10.54 -6.52 -25.64
N LEU A 42 9.98 -5.68 -24.78
CA LEU A 42 8.85 -6.07 -23.91
C LEU A 42 7.59 -6.49 -24.67
N SER A 43 7.42 -6.09 -25.94
CA SER A 43 6.34 -6.59 -26.79
C SER A 43 6.50 -8.06 -27.19
N ASP A 44 7.74 -8.55 -27.15
CA ASP A 44 8.13 -9.88 -27.65
C ASP A 44 8.67 -10.74 -26.49
N ALA A 45 8.53 -10.26 -25.24
CA ALA A 45 9.02 -10.95 -24.05
C ALA A 45 8.18 -12.19 -23.76
N ASP A 46 8.85 -13.32 -23.62
CA ASP A 46 8.28 -14.66 -23.42
C ASP A 46 8.94 -15.36 -22.22
N TYR A 47 9.20 -14.59 -21.16
CA TYR A 47 9.89 -15.07 -19.97
C TYR A 47 9.10 -16.15 -19.23
N VAL A 48 9.80 -17.08 -18.59
CA VAL A 48 9.18 -18.11 -17.72
C VAL A 48 8.47 -17.54 -16.48
N GLY A 49 8.83 -16.32 -16.08
CA GLY A 49 8.17 -15.59 -15.00
C GLY A 49 8.18 -14.08 -15.25
N PRO A 50 7.28 -13.32 -14.62
CA PRO A 50 7.17 -11.89 -14.88
C PRO A 50 8.31 -11.10 -14.24
N THR A 51 8.65 -9.97 -14.86
CA THR A 51 9.46 -8.90 -14.25
C THR A 51 8.57 -7.69 -13.93
N CYS A 52 9.06 -6.71 -13.17
CA CYS A 52 8.34 -5.46 -12.93
C CYS A 52 7.90 -4.82 -14.26
N GLN A 53 8.79 -4.82 -15.26
CA GLN A 53 8.55 -4.24 -16.56
C GLN A 53 7.53 -5.03 -17.40
N TYR A 54 7.52 -6.36 -17.26
CA TYR A 54 6.55 -7.21 -17.93
C TYR A 54 5.11 -6.84 -17.58
N CYS A 55 4.87 -6.62 -16.28
CA CYS A 55 3.56 -6.24 -15.78
C CYS A 55 3.28 -4.74 -15.97
N HIS A 56 4.15 -3.85 -15.49
CA HIS A 56 3.83 -2.41 -15.41
C HIS A 56 4.18 -1.60 -16.65
N LEU A 57 5.14 -2.05 -17.47
CA LEU A 57 5.52 -1.43 -18.73
C LEU A 57 5.10 -2.31 -19.92
N ARG A 58 3.91 -2.90 -19.83
CA ARG A 58 3.37 -3.85 -20.81
C ARG A 58 3.52 -3.36 -22.24
N GLY A 59 4.10 -4.18 -23.11
CA GLY A 59 4.39 -3.84 -24.50
C GLY A 59 5.44 -2.73 -24.70
N GLY A 60 6.17 -2.33 -23.66
CA GLY A 60 7.17 -1.25 -23.70
C GLY A 60 6.60 0.14 -23.41
N HIS A 61 5.37 0.26 -22.91
CA HIS A 61 4.77 1.56 -22.61
C HIS A 61 5.44 2.23 -21.39
N HIS A 62 5.82 3.51 -21.51
CA HIS A 62 6.62 4.20 -20.49
C HIS A 62 5.79 4.88 -19.37
N ASN A 63 4.48 5.03 -19.54
CA ASN A 63 3.60 5.32 -18.39
C ASN A 63 3.44 4.05 -17.55
N VAL A 64 4.29 3.89 -16.52
CA VAL A 64 4.30 2.76 -15.59
C VAL A 64 2.99 2.61 -14.79
N GLN A 65 2.21 3.69 -14.67
CA GLN A 65 0.93 3.69 -13.96
C GLN A 65 -0.24 3.28 -14.87
N ARG A 66 -0.04 3.10 -16.19
CA ARG A 66 -1.11 2.92 -17.18
C ARG A 66 -2.13 1.84 -16.82
N LEU A 67 -1.68 0.74 -16.21
CA LEU A 67 -2.56 -0.38 -15.83
C LEU A 67 -3.18 -0.22 -14.44
N SER A 68 -2.82 0.80 -13.67
CA SER A 68 -3.34 0.98 -12.31
C SER A 68 -4.86 1.13 -12.30
N THR A 69 -5.51 0.43 -11.40
CA THR A 69 -6.97 0.52 -11.23
C THR A 69 -7.38 1.92 -10.78
N VAL A 70 -6.82 2.37 -9.66
CA VAL A 70 -7.10 3.68 -9.06
C VAL A 70 -5.96 4.04 -8.11
N TYR A 71 -5.62 5.32 -8.04
CA TYR A 71 -4.63 5.81 -7.08
C TYR A 71 -5.23 5.80 -5.67
N THR A 72 -4.49 5.28 -4.71
CA THR A 72 -4.97 5.02 -3.33
C THR A 72 -3.97 5.50 -2.28
N SER A 73 -3.25 6.59 -2.60
CA SER A 73 -2.25 7.18 -1.70
C SER A 73 -1.27 6.12 -1.16
N MET A 74 -0.53 5.49 -2.08
CA MET A 74 0.40 4.36 -1.80
C MET A 74 -0.22 3.06 -1.26
N GLY A 75 -1.55 3.00 -1.10
CA GLY A 75 -2.26 1.89 -0.47
C GLY A 75 -2.75 2.21 0.94
N MET A 76 -2.51 3.44 1.44
CA MET A 76 -3.06 3.92 2.71
C MET A 76 -4.57 4.16 2.63
N SER A 77 -5.07 4.53 1.45
CA SER A 77 -6.51 4.67 1.20
C SER A 77 -7.09 3.35 0.69
N ASN A 78 -8.27 2.98 1.17
CA ASN A 78 -8.92 1.75 0.72
C ASN A 78 -9.74 1.91 -0.54
N ALA A 79 -9.67 0.89 -1.39
CA ALA A 79 -10.56 0.70 -2.53
C ALA A 79 -10.67 -0.79 -2.84
N ASP A 80 -11.90 -1.31 -2.90
CA ASP A 80 -12.17 -2.64 -3.44
C ASP A 80 -12.00 -2.58 -4.97
N ARG A 81 -10.89 -3.12 -5.48
CA ARG A 81 -10.57 -3.09 -6.92
C ARG A 81 -11.25 -4.24 -7.67
N GLY A 82 -11.88 -5.17 -6.97
CA GLY A 82 -12.69 -6.26 -7.51
C GLY A 82 -14.15 -5.88 -7.71
N ALA A 83 -14.59 -4.76 -7.12
CA ALA A 83 -15.94 -4.24 -7.28
C ALA A 83 -16.33 -4.00 -8.76
N PRO A 84 -17.64 -4.10 -9.10
CA PRO A 84 -18.12 -3.92 -10.48
C PRO A 84 -17.68 -2.61 -11.13
N LEU A 85 -17.52 -1.53 -10.35
CA LEU A 85 -17.03 -0.23 -10.79
C LEU A 85 -15.68 -0.32 -11.54
N TRP A 86 -14.81 -1.24 -11.14
CA TRP A 86 -13.45 -1.38 -11.67
C TRP A 86 -13.26 -2.62 -12.53
N LYS A 87 -14.35 -3.29 -12.93
CA LYS A 87 -14.32 -4.57 -13.62
C LYS A 87 -13.38 -4.57 -14.84
N GLU A 88 -13.51 -3.57 -15.73
CA GLU A 88 -12.68 -3.50 -16.95
C GLU A 88 -11.19 -3.34 -16.65
N LYS A 89 -10.86 -2.55 -15.62
CA LYS A 89 -9.47 -2.38 -15.17
C LYS A 89 -8.92 -3.66 -14.54
N ARG A 90 -9.73 -4.37 -13.75
CA ARG A 90 -9.38 -5.70 -13.22
C ARG A 90 -9.19 -6.71 -14.35
N ASP A 91 -10.07 -6.71 -15.35
CA ASP A 91 -9.96 -7.59 -16.52
C ASP A 91 -8.67 -7.33 -17.31
N THR A 92 -8.22 -6.06 -17.37
CA THR A 92 -6.92 -5.72 -17.98
C THR A 92 -5.75 -6.32 -17.20
N TRP A 93 -5.79 -6.35 -15.86
CA TRP A 93 -4.78 -7.06 -15.06
C TRP A 93 -4.84 -8.57 -15.27
N VAL A 94 -6.05 -9.14 -15.29
CA VAL A 94 -6.25 -10.58 -15.56
C VAL A 94 -5.64 -10.95 -16.92
N SER A 95 -5.76 -10.10 -17.95
CA SER A 95 -5.13 -10.36 -19.25
C SER A 95 -3.59 -10.32 -19.26
N VAL A 96 -2.95 -9.68 -18.27
CA VAL A 96 -1.49 -9.77 -18.09
C VAL A 96 -1.13 -11.11 -17.46
N CYS A 97 -1.93 -11.56 -16.48
CA CYS A 97 -1.73 -12.85 -15.83
C CYS A 97 -2.03 -14.03 -16.76
N ASP A 98 -2.90 -13.83 -17.75
CA ASP A 98 -3.37 -14.85 -18.71
C ASP A 98 -2.26 -15.42 -19.60
N ASP A 99 -1.12 -14.72 -19.70
CA ASP A 99 0.05 -15.26 -20.42
C ASP A 99 0.58 -16.55 -19.79
N CYS A 100 0.34 -16.78 -18.49
CA CYS A 100 0.91 -17.92 -17.75
C CYS A 100 -0.10 -18.64 -16.82
N HIS A 101 -1.23 -18.02 -16.49
CA HIS A 101 -2.22 -18.56 -15.56
C HIS A 101 -3.61 -18.56 -16.19
N SER A 102 -4.48 -19.46 -15.74
CA SER A 102 -5.90 -19.38 -16.15
C SER A 102 -6.52 -18.05 -15.65
N PRO A 103 -7.44 -17.44 -16.42
CA PRO A 103 -8.09 -16.19 -16.03
C PRO A 103 -8.80 -16.27 -14.67
N ARG A 104 -9.31 -17.46 -14.33
CA ARG A 104 -9.96 -17.72 -13.04
C ARG A 104 -8.96 -17.63 -11.89
N SER A 105 -7.83 -18.33 -12.00
CA SER A 105 -6.80 -18.34 -10.96
C SER A 105 -6.26 -16.93 -10.70
N ALA A 106 -5.97 -16.17 -11.77
CA ALA A 106 -5.54 -14.78 -11.65
C ALA A 106 -6.59 -13.89 -10.95
N ARG A 107 -7.85 -14.01 -11.37
CA ARG A 107 -8.94 -13.20 -10.81
C ARG A 107 -9.20 -13.49 -9.34
N GLU A 108 -9.27 -14.75 -8.96
CA GLU A 108 -9.52 -15.17 -7.57
C GLU A 108 -8.33 -14.78 -6.67
N ASN A 109 -7.09 -14.86 -7.17
CA ASN A 109 -5.92 -14.39 -6.43
C ASN A 109 -5.94 -12.87 -6.21
N LEU A 110 -6.28 -12.08 -7.24
CA LEU A 110 -6.43 -10.63 -7.11
C LEU A 110 -7.64 -10.24 -6.25
N GLN A 111 -8.68 -11.09 -6.17
CA GLN A 111 -9.78 -10.90 -5.23
C GLN A 111 -9.31 -11.10 -3.78
N ALA A 112 -8.43 -12.06 -3.51
CA ALA A 112 -7.86 -12.22 -2.17
C ALA A 112 -7.06 -10.98 -1.72
N MET A 113 -6.38 -10.29 -2.66
CA MET A 113 -5.76 -8.98 -2.39
C MET A 113 -6.80 -7.93 -1.98
N ASP A 114 -7.96 -7.88 -2.65
CA ASP A 114 -9.04 -6.95 -2.31
C ASP A 114 -9.59 -7.19 -0.90
N GLU A 115 -9.83 -8.46 -0.54
CA GLU A 115 -10.28 -8.83 0.82
C GLU A 115 -9.24 -8.45 1.88
N ALA A 116 -7.96 -8.76 1.64
CA ALA A 116 -6.89 -8.38 2.57
C ALA A 116 -6.79 -6.86 2.78
N CYS A 117 -6.99 -6.06 1.74
CA CYS A 117 -7.01 -4.60 1.87
C CYS A 117 -8.23 -4.11 2.67
N LYS A 118 -9.41 -4.68 2.44
CA LYS A 118 -10.63 -4.36 3.21
C LYS A 118 -10.44 -4.67 4.70
N ASP A 119 -9.91 -5.85 5.02
CA ASP A 119 -9.67 -6.27 6.40
C ASP A 119 -8.59 -5.42 7.08
N ALA A 120 -7.54 -5.04 6.36
CA ALA A 120 -6.54 -4.09 6.86
C ALA A 120 -7.16 -2.72 7.18
N GLY A 121 -8.06 -2.24 6.32
CA GLY A 121 -8.84 -1.03 6.55
C GLY A 121 -9.69 -1.07 7.80
N LEU A 122 -10.30 -2.21 8.08
CA LEU A 122 -11.08 -2.42 9.30
C LEU A 122 -10.21 -2.26 10.55
N LYS A 123 -9.04 -2.91 10.59
CA LYS A 123 -8.09 -2.79 11.69
C LYS A 123 -7.61 -1.36 11.91
N TYR A 124 -7.32 -0.63 10.82
CA TYR A 124 -6.91 0.76 10.94
C TYR A 124 -8.05 1.67 11.44
N THR A 125 -9.29 1.40 11.04
CA THR A 125 -10.45 2.16 11.53
C THR A 125 -10.58 2.02 13.05
N GLU A 126 -10.36 0.83 13.59
CA GLU A 126 -10.33 0.59 15.04
C GLU A 126 -9.18 1.35 15.72
N THR A 127 -7.96 1.25 15.17
CA THR A 127 -6.78 1.96 15.68
C THR A 127 -6.98 3.48 15.69
N PHE A 128 -7.50 4.04 14.59
CA PHE A 128 -7.76 5.47 14.44
C PHE A 128 -8.81 5.95 15.44
N LYS A 129 -9.84 5.13 15.74
CA LYS A 129 -10.88 5.51 16.70
C LYS A 129 -10.35 5.65 18.12
N VAL A 130 -9.36 4.85 18.52
CA VAL A 130 -8.69 5.05 19.81
C VAL A 130 -7.99 6.40 19.86
N ALA A 131 -7.19 6.72 18.84
CA ALA A 131 -6.47 7.99 18.73
C ALA A 131 -7.40 9.22 18.66
N GLU A 132 -8.46 9.12 17.84
CA GLU A 132 -9.44 10.20 17.67
C GLU A 132 -10.18 10.46 18.97
N ASN A 133 -10.59 9.42 19.71
CA ASN A 133 -11.26 9.58 21.00
C ASN A 133 -10.34 10.23 22.04
N LEU A 134 -9.06 9.83 22.13
CA LEU A 134 -8.10 10.46 23.03
C LEU A 134 -7.93 11.96 22.73
N MET A 135 -7.81 12.33 21.45
CA MET A 135 -7.72 13.72 21.03
C MET A 135 -9.01 14.49 21.35
N LEU A 136 -10.17 13.90 21.03
CA LEU A 136 -11.46 14.53 21.30
C LEU A 136 -11.73 14.68 22.79
N ASP A 137 -11.33 13.73 23.64
CA ASP A 137 -11.51 13.83 25.08
C ASP A 137 -10.47 14.74 25.77
N GLY A 138 -9.49 15.24 25.01
CA GLY A 138 -8.41 16.07 25.54
C GLY A 138 -7.40 15.28 26.38
N MET A 139 -7.31 13.98 26.15
CA MET A 139 -6.42 13.03 26.83
C MET A 139 -5.21 12.62 25.95
N GLY A 140 -5.05 13.23 24.77
CA GLY A 140 -3.84 13.07 23.97
C GLY A 140 -2.66 13.77 24.65
N GLU A 141 -1.58 13.04 24.92
CA GLU A 141 -0.38 13.61 25.54
C GLU A 141 0.83 13.51 24.60
N PRO A 142 1.38 14.65 24.11
CA PRO A 142 0.82 16.01 24.17
C PRO A 142 -0.37 16.22 23.22
N MET A 143 -1.18 17.26 23.48
CA MET A 143 -2.22 17.72 22.55
C MET A 143 -1.60 18.54 21.40
N PRO A 144 -2.25 18.67 20.21
CA PRO A 144 -1.69 19.38 19.06
C PRO A 144 -1.23 20.83 19.33
N LYS A 145 -1.98 21.56 20.15
CA LYS A 145 -1.67 22.94 20.56
C LYS A 145 -0.38 23.06 21.38
N ASP A 146 0.06 21.97 22.01
CA ASP A 146 1.20 21.93 22.92
C ASP A 146 2.46 21.34 22.24
N LEU A 147 2.32 20.82 21.02
CA LEU A 147 3.44 20.44 20.14
C LEU A 147 4.08 21.67 19.51
N ALA A 148 5.28 21.51 18.95
CA ALA A 148 5.82 22.52 18.03
C ALA A 148 4.88 22.68 16.82
N PRO A 149 4.77 23.89 16.23
CA PRO A 149 3.91 24.09 15.08
C PRO A 149 4.33 23.17 13.92
N ASP A 150 3.36 22.76 13.12
CA ASP A 150 3.57 22.02 11.88
C ASP A 150 4.31 22.89 10.84
N TRP A 151 4.60 22.31 9.68
CA TRP A 151 5.32 23.03 8.62
C TRP A 151 4.62 24.32 8.14
N SER A 152 3.30 24.44 8.30
CA SER A 152 2.53 25.63 7.93
C SER A 152 2.47 26.68 9.04
N GLY A 153 3.11 26.41 10.19
CA GLY A 153 3.08 27.30 11.35
C GLY A 153 1.81 27.18 12.18
N GLN A 154 1.03 26.11 11.98
CA GLN A 154 -0.24 25.86 12.66
C GLN A 154 -0.10 24.73 13.69
N HIS A 155 -1.17 24.50 14.45
CA HIS A 155 -1.27 23.41 15.43
C HIS A 155 -2.46 22.49 15.10
N ILE A 156 -2.54 22.07 13.83
CA ILE A 156 -3.59 21.14 13.37
C ILE A 156 -3.20 19.72 13.80
N TRP A 157 -4.17 18.92 14.24
CA TRP A 157 -3.94 17.51 14.59
C TRP A 157 -3.36 16.73 13.40
N SER A 158 -2.31 15.94 13.62
CA SER A 158 -1.58 15.30 12.52
C SER A 158 -2.45 14.38 11.67
N LEU A 159 -3.37 13.66 12.31
CA LEU A 159 -4.23 12.67 11.66
C LEU A 159 -5.53 13.28 11.10
N LYS A 160 -5.71 14.61 11.15
CA LYS A 160 -6.91 15.26 10.60
C LYS A 160 -6.92 15.13 9.07
N ILE A 161 -7.90 14.40 8.55
CA ILE A 161 -8.27 14.39 7.13
C ILE A 161 -9.42 15.38 6.92
N GLY A 162 -9.16 16.54 6.31
CA GLY A 162 -10.14 17.63 6.18
C GLY A 162 -11.42 17.25 5.41
N ALA A 163 -11.38 16.19 4.61
CA ALA A 163 -12.56 15.64 3.92
C ALA A 163 -13.52 14.86 4.85
N TYR A 164 -13.06 14.43 6.02
CA TYR A 164 -13.83 13.60 6.97
C TYR A 164 -13.98 14.21 8.36
N HIS A 165 -13.04 15.07 8.76
CA HIS A 165 -12.99 15.63 10.10
C HIS A 165 -13.09 17.15 10.04
N ASP A 166 -14.06 17.69 10.77
CA ASP A 166 -14.27 19.12 10.97
C ASP A 166 -14.60 19.40 12.43
N GLY A 167 -14.19 20.57 12.94
CA GLY A 167 -14.46 20.99 14.30
C GLY A 167 -13.24 21.56 15.04
N PRO A 168 -13.47 22.31 16.12
CA PRO A 168 -12.44 23.13 16.77
C PRO A 168 -11.32 22.31 17.42
N LYS A 169 -11.61 21.06 17.83
CA LYS A 169 -10.61 20.18 18.48
C LYS A 169 -9.54 19.68 17.50
N TYR A 170 -9.89 19.53 16.22
CA TYR A 170 -8.95 19.12 15.18
C TYR A 170 -8.02 20.26 14.73
N GLY A 171 -8.45 21.51 14.88
CA GLY A 171 -7.76 22.69 14.36
C GLY A 171 -7.95 22.90 12.84
N GLY A 172 -7.44 24.01 12.32
CA GLY A 172 -7.51 24.35 10.89
C GLY A 172 -8.89 24.76 10.38
N GLN A 173 -8.97 25.16 9.11
CA GLN A 173 -10.21 25.52 8.42
C GLN A 173 -11.00 24.26 7.99
N THR A 174 -12.28 24.42 7.67
CA THR A 174 -13.10 23.34 7.11
C THR A 174 -12.51 22.88 5.77
N GLY A 175 -12.32 21.58 5.63
CA GLY A 175 -11.65 20.99 4.45
C GLY A 175 -10.12 20.97 4.52
N GLU A 176 -9.49 21.69 5.46
CA GLU A 176 -8.04 21.68 5.64
C GLU A 176 -7.61 20.43 6.43
N SER A 177 -6.68 19.64 5.88
CA SER A 177 -6.07 18.50 6.58
C SER A 177 -4.90 18.96 7.45
N GLY A 178 -4.56 18.18 8.46
CA GLY A 178 -3.30 18.33 9.18
C GLY A 178 -2.10 17.81 8.37
N GLU A 179 -0.90 18.17 8.82
CA GLU A 179 0.32 17.53 8.33
C GLU A 179 0.40 16.09 8.86
N PHE A 180 0.12 15.12 7.99
CA PHE A 180 0.23 13.69 8.29
C PHE A 180 1.71 13.28 8.41
N ARG A 181 2.13 12.89 9.62
CA ARG A 181 3.57 12.70 9.95
C ARG A 181 3.79 11.66 11.04
N MET A 182 5.02 11.16 11.09
CA MET A 182 5.55 10.29 12.16
C MET A 182 6.45 11.04 13.15
N SER A 183 6.72 12.32 12.90
CA SER A 183 7.61 13.19 13.67
C SER A 183 6.81 14.31 14.33
N ASN A 184 7.35 14.94 15.40
CA ASN A 184 6.70 16.05 16.11
C ASN A 184 5.19 15.81 16.34
N CYS A 185 4.88 14.66 16.93
CA CYS A 185 3.54 14.21 17.25
C CYS A 185 3.59 13.31 18.49
N SER A 186 2.44 13.01 19.08
CA SER A 186 2.32 12.05 20.17
C SER A 186 2.64 10.63 19.69
N ASP A 187 2.92 9.73 20.64
CA ASP A 187 3.18 8.32 20.30
C ASP A 187 1.95 7.65 19.66
N ILE A 188 0.74 8.01 20.07
CA ILE A 188 -0.49 7.47 19.47
C ILE A 188 -0.66 7.93 18.00
N GLU A 189 -0.35 9.19 17.69
CA GLU A 189 -0.35 9.69 16.31
C GLU A 189 0.69 8.95 15.45
N ARG A 190 1.89 8.73 15.99
CA ARG A 190 2.94 7.96 15.33
C ARG A 190 2.54 6.50 15.13
N VAL A 191 1.91 5.86 16.11
CA VAL A 191 1.41 4.48 16.01
C VAL A 191 0.38 4.38 14.88
N CYS A 192 -0.57 5.32 14.79
CA CYS A 192 -1.51 5.37 13.67
C CYS A 192 -0.80 5.55 12.33
N PHE A 193 0.13 6.51 12.24
CA PHE A 193 0.92 6.73 11.03
C PHE A 193 1.62 5.46 10.58
N GLU A 194 2.34 4.79 11.48
CA GLU A 194 3.09 3.56 11.16
C GLU A 194 2.14 2.44 10.72
N SER A 195 0.97 2.32 11.35
CA SER A 195 -0.03 1.31 11.02
C SER A 195 -0.55 1.42 9.59
N VAL A 196 -0.97 2.61 9.18
CA VAL A 196 -1.51 2.83 7.82
C VAL A 196 -0.42 3.09 6.78
N GLY A 197 0.64 3.82 7.14
CA GLY A 197 1.69 4.27 6.24
C GLY A 197 2.75 3.21 5.93
N TYR A 198 2.93 2.23 6.82
CA TYR A 198 3.89 1.15 6.65
C TYR A 198 3.21 -0.22 6.56
N TRP A 199 2.53 -0.66 7.62
CA TRP A 199 2.07 -2.05 7.71
C TRP A 199 0.93 -2.36 6.74
N MET A 200 -0.03 -1.45 6.61
CA MET A 200 -1.13 -1.59 5.67
C MET A 200 -0.64 -1.59 4.20
N THR A 201 0.41 -0.82 3.88
CA THR A 201 0.98 -0.83 2.53
C THR A 201 1.67 -2.17 2.25
N TYR A 202 2.24 -2.85 3.25
CA TYR A 202 2.83 -4.18 3.07
C TYR A 202 1.78 -5.24 2.78
N ILE A 203 0.57 -5.11 3.32
CA ILE A 203 -0.55 -5.99 2.98
C ILE A 203 -0.93 -5.83 1.51
N MET A 204 -1.13 -4.58 1.08
CA MET A 204 -1.50 -4.29 -0.31
C MET A 204 -0.41 -4.73 -1.29
N LYS A 205 0.86 -4.35 -1.05
CA LYS A 205 1.99 -4.70 -1.93
C LYS A 205 2.36 -6.17 -1.83
N GLY A 206 2.29 -6.78 -0.65
CA GLY A 206 2.54 -8.19 -0.41
C GLY A 206 1.58 -9.06 -1.21
N MET A 207 0.26 -8.83 -1.06
CA MET A 207 -0.75 -9.57 -1.81
C MET A 207 -0.69 -9.29 -3.32
N ALA A 208 -0.39 -8.06 -3.74
CA ALA A 208 -0.27 -7.70 -5.16
C ALA A 208 0.90 -8.40 -5.87
N HIS A 209 2.00 -8.65 -5.17
CA HIS A 209 3.20 -9.27 -5.75
C HIS A 209 3.41 -10.75 -5.34
N GLY A 210 2.52 -11.30 -4.51
CA GLY A 210 2.54 -12.71 -4.09
C GLY A 210 3.45 -13.00 -2.89
N SER A 211 3.85 -12.01 -2.10
CA SER A 211 4.52 -12.20 -0.81
C SER A 211 3.49 -12.34 0.30
N TRP A 212 3.14 -13.60 0.58
CA TRP A 212 2.18 -13.94 1.64
C TRP A 212 2.67 -13.51 3.02
N ASN A 213 3.98 -13.54 3.24
CA ASN A 213 4.56 -13.21 4.54
C ASN A 213 4.60 -11.69 4.78
N ASP A 214 4.88 -10.87 3.77
CA ASP A 214 4.75 -9.41 3.89
C ASP A 214 3.32 -8.99 4.18
N ALA A 215 2.34 -9.72 3.66
CA ALA A 215 0.93 -9.45 3.97
C ALA A 215 0.49 -9.93 5.36
N THR A 216 1.30 -10.74 6.05
CA THR A 216 0.93 -11.36 7.33
C THR A 216 1.98 -11.14 8.41
N TYR A 217 2.95 -12.05 8.56
CA TYR A 217 3.88 -12.09 9.69
C TYR A 217 4.99 -11.04 9.62
N CYS A 218 5.49 -10.69 8.42
CA CYS A 218 6.56 -9.71 8.20
C CYS A 218 6.05 -8.26 8.27
N ASP A 219 5.43 -7.93 9.40
CA ASP A 219 4.83 -6.63 9.69
C ASP A 219 3.65 -6.23 8.78
N GLY A 220 2.97 -7.19 8.15
CA GLY A 220 1.70 -6.96 7.45
C GLY A 220 0.52 -6.94 8.42
N SER A 221 -0.44 -7.84 8.22
CA SER A 221 -1.65 -7.96 9.05
C SER A 221 -1.33 -8.07 10.55
N PHE A 222 -0.36 -8.90 10.93
CA PHE A 222 0.06 -9.03 12.33
C PHE A 222 0.94 -7.85 12.80
N GLY A 223 1.51 -7.09 11.87
CA GLY A 223 2.10 -5.78 12.16
C GLY A 223 1.03 -4.81 12.65
N MET A 224 -0.07 -4.67 11.91
CA MET A 224 -1.19 -3.83 12.34
C MET A 224 -1.76 -4.27 13.69
N ASP A 225 -1.89 -5.57 13.95
CA ASP A 225 -2.35 -6.09 15.25
C ASP A 225 -1.44 -5.67 16.40
N ARG A 226 -0.11 -5.77 16.22
CA ARG A 226 0.86 -5.33 17.23
C ARG A 226 0.78 -3.83 17.50
N TRP A 227 0.41 -3.02 16.51
CA TRP A 227 0.28 -1.58 16.66
C TRP A 227 -1.06 -1.18 17.26
N LEU A 228 -2.14 -1.91 16.97
CA LEU A 228 -3.41 -1.76 17.67
C LEU A 228 -3.27 -2.04 19.17
N VAL A 229 -2.49 -3.05 19.57
CA VAL A 229 -2.21 -3.32 20.99
C VAL A 229 -1.43 -2.18 21.68
N LYS A 230 -0.69 -1.38 20.92
CA LYS A 230 0.06 -0.21 21.45
C LYS A 230 -0.79 1.06 21.47
N ALA A 231 -1.95 1.06 20.82
CA ALA A 231 -2.83 2.21 20.69
C ALA A 231 -3.60 2.51 21.98
#